data_AF-A0A9D8JC31-F1
#
_entry.id   AF-A0A9D8JC31-F1
#
_cell.length_a   1.000
_cell.length_b   1.000
_cell.length_c   1.000
_cell.angle_alpha   90.00
_cell.angle_beta   90.00
_cell.angle_gamma   90.00
#
_symmetry.space_group_name_H-M   'P 1'
#
loop_
_entity.id
_entity.type
_entity.pdbx_description
1 polymer ?
#
loop_
_entity_poly.entity_id
_entity_poly.type
_entity_poly.pdbx_seq_one_letter_code
_entity_poly.pdbx_strand_id
1 'polypeptide(L)'
;MVVHSARLSSFGAFILVGVVLLGCGNSVYEKKVGNGSSELGLTYGANGYPYCTNGSNTGGGYGWDPRVKDPKGSHSCLVAPTGSNGYPYCTNGSNTGGGYGWDPDVTDPRGSHSCLVRTTVVPPSPSPSPSPSPSPGGMPALSLGVPGNASFKLSSYGDTLRRNKQALVAAINAAGGNAQEKAVIIAIAMQETTHMSLNQRDASKDRTPSANVSILNLNYDMLTKLGYTGTDYGASLNDPAKLTQVISYLLKGFRTWGFQSTLNYVRGGYTAFRDGVSYGAATYRNAILTIYNQLSKDQTLQSDDRRVEINVPWV
;
A
#
# COMPACT_ATOMS: atom_id res chain seq x y z
N MET A 1 -22.54 -16.12 -61.81
CA MET A 1 -21.66 -17.29 -61.64
C MET A 1 -22.16 -18.04 -60.41
N VAL A 2 -22.80 -19.18 -60.64
CA VAL A 2 -23.40 -20.08 -59.62
C VAL A 2 -22.46 -21.25 -59.44
N VAL A 3 -22.04 -21.59 -58.21
CA VAL A 3 -21.84 -22.94 -57.59
C VAL A 3 -21.63 -22.69 -56.07
N HIS A 4 -22.56 -23.00 -55.15
CA HIS A 4 -22.91 -24.25 -54.45
C HIS A 4 -21.87 -24.84 -53.44
N SER A 5 -22.34 -24.97 -52.17
CA SER A 5 -22.09 -26.00 -51.13
C SER A 5 -20.64 -26.22 -50.60
N ALA A 6 -20.40 -26.63 -49.34
CA ALA A 6 -21.18 -27.44 -48.41
C ALA A 6 -20.80 -27.23 -46.92
N ARG A 7 -21.73 -27.62 -46.04
CA ARG A 7 -21.55 -27.87 -44.60
C ARG A 7 -20.77 -29.18 -44.35
N LEU A 8 -20.12 -29.29 -43.19
CA LEU A 8 -20.00 -30.56 -42.46
C LEU A 8 -19.86 -30.31 -40.95
N SER A 9 -20.50 -31.20 -40.20
CA SER A 9 -20.76 -31.22 -38.77
C SER A 9 -20.29 -32.55 -38.18
N SER A 10 -19.68 -32.55 -36.98
CA SER A 10 -19.58 -33.73 -36.07
C SER A 10 -18.80 -33.30 -34.82
N PHE A 11 -19.38 -33.26 -33.61
CA PHE A 11 -19.69 -34.33 -32.64
C PHE A 11 -18.47 -34.92 -31.90
N GLY A 12 -18.59 -34.96 -30.56
CA GLY A 12 -17.79 -35.75 -29.61
C GLY A 12 -16.95 -34.90 -28.65
N ALA A 13 -16.91 -35.11 -27.33
CA ALA A 13 -17.58 -36.05 -26.44
C ALA A 13 -17.45 -35.51 -25.00
N PHE A 14 -18.49 -35.72 -24.19
CA PHE A 14 -18.48 -35.54 -22.73
C PHE A 14 -17.61 -36.63 -22.09
N ILE A 15 -16.70 -36.25 -21.19
CA ILE A 15 -16.16 -37.15 -20.18
C ILE A 15 -16.51 -36.57 -18.80
N LEU A 16 -17.47 -37.22 -18.16
CA LEU A 16 -17.87 -37.05 -16.78
C LEU A 16 -17.08 -38.09 -15.98
N VAL A 17 -16.09 -37.68 -15.19
CA VAL A 17 -15.46 -38.54 -14.18
C VAL A 17 -15.89 -38.01 -12.82
N GLY A 18 -16.83 -38.72 -12.20
CA GLY A 18 -17.11 -38.60 -10.79
C GLY A 18 -16.08 -39.39 -9.99
N VAL A 19 -15.54 -38.78 -8.93
CA VAL A 19 -14.89 -39.50 -7.83
C VAL A 19 -15.45 -38.97 -6.51
N VAL A 20 -16.34 -39.79 -5.98
CA VAL A 20 -16.55 -40.22 -4.58
C VAL A 20 -15.99 -39.35 -3.45
N LEU A 21 -16.94 -38.88 -2.63
CA LEU A 21 -16.79 -38.44 -1.24
C LEU A 21 -16.60 -39.64 -0.29
N LEU A 22 -15.53 -39.62 0.51
CA LEU A 22 -15.32 -40.28 1.81
C LEU A 22 -14.38 -39.33 2.58
N GLY A 23 -14.60 -38.83 3.79
CA GLY A 23 -15.32 -39.38 4.93
C GLY A 23 -14.33 -39.59 6.08
N CYS A 24 -14.28 -38.62 7.01
CA CYS A 24 -13.84 -38.67 8.42
C CYS A 24 -12.52 -39.35 8.84
N GLY A 25 -11.71 -38.65 9.64
CA GLY A 25 -10.71 -39.29 10.49
C GLY A 25 -9.75 -38.32 11.21
N ASN A 26 -10.23 -37.53 12.17
CA ASN A 26 -9.34 -36.91 13.16
C ASN A 26 -8.73 -38.03 14.02
N SER A 27 -7.45 -38.34 13.80
CA SER A 27 -6.68 -39.22 14.68
C SER A 27 -5.80 -38.37 15.58
N VAL A 28 -6.17 -38.31 16.86
CA VAL A 28 -5.34 -37.79 17.95
C VAL A 28 -4.22 -38.79 18.18
N TYR A 29 -2.98 -38.40 17.92
CA TYR A 29 -1.80 -39.14 18.37
C TYR A 29 -1.49 -38.73 19.81
N GLU A 30 -1.84 -39.61 20.76
CA GLU A 30 -1.40 -39.51 22.16
C GLU A 30 -0.04 -40.20 22.29
N LYS A 31 1.05 -39.42 22.35
CA LYS A 31 2.40 -39.94 22.64
C LYS A 31 2.67 -39.75 24.14
N LYS A 32 2.73 -40.86 24.89
CA LYS A 32 3.34 -40.88 26.23
C LYS A 32 4.84 -40.58 26.09
N VAL A 33 5.30 -39.48 26.66
CA VAL A 33 6.72 -39.18 26.87
C VAL A 33 6.99 -39.20 28.38
N GLY A 34 8.01 -39.96 28.77
CA GLY A 34 8.47 -40.07 30.15
C GLY A 34 9.13 -38.79 30.66
N ASN A 35 9.18 -38.70 32.00
CA ASN A 35 9.73 -37.65 32.85
C ASN A 35 10.94 -36.87 32.28
N GLY A 36 10.86 -35.53 32.33
CA GLY A 36 12.07 -34.72 32.58
C GLY A 36 12.19 -33.34 31.93
N SER A 37 11.33 -32.95 30.98
CA SER A 37 11.40 -31.60 30.38
C SER A 37 10.02 -31.09 29.99
N SER A 38 9.57 -30.00 30.61
CA SER A 38 8.38 -29.28 30.16
C SER A 38 8.66 -28.66 28.79
N GLU A 39 8.06 -29.21 27.73
CA GLU A 39 8.05 -28.58 26.40
C GLU A 39 7.28 -27.26 26.48
N LEU A 40 7.93 -26.16 26.09
CA LEU A 40 7.31 -24.85 25.95
C LEU A 40 6.47 -24.85 24.67
N GLY A 41 5.14 -24.90 24.83
CA GLY A 41 4.21 -24.77 23.72
C GLY A 41 4.07 -23.31 23.28
N LEU A 42 4.27 -23.06 21.98
CA LEU A 42 3.88 -21.82 21.31
C LEU A 42 2.38 -21.90 21.01
N THR A 43 1.60 -20.98 21.58
CA THR A 43 0.15 -20.89 21.33
C THR A 43 -0.18 -19.55 20.68
N TYR A 44 -1.18 -19.53 19.80
CA TYR A 44 -1.65 -18.33 19.12
C TYR A 44 -2.91 -17.79 19.80
N GLY A 45 -2.94 -16.48 20.08
CA GLY A 45 -4.12 -15.83 20.65
C GLY A 45 -5.23 -15.64 19.62
N ALA A 46 -6.43 -15.26 20.08
CA ALA A 46 -7.57 -14.94 19.21
C ALA A 46 -7.29 -13.79 18.20
N ASN A 47 -6.23 -13.02 18.44
CA ASN A 47 -5.72 -11.95 17.59
C ASN A 47 -4.55 -12.40 16.68
N GLY A 48 -4.21 -13.69 16.63
CA GLY A 48 -3.19 -14.26 15.74
C GLY A 48 -1.74 -14.01 16.17
N TYR A 49 -1.50 -13.36 17.31
CA TYR A 49 -0.14 -13.15 17.82
C TYR A 49 0.32 -14.33 18.68
N PRO A 50 1.57 -14.79 18.53
CA PRO A 50 2.13 -15.84 19.38
C PRO A 50 2.36 -15.30 20.79
N TYR A 51 2.03 -16.09 21.81
CA TYR A 51 2.35 -15.80 23.20
C TYR A 51 2.80 -17.08 23.93
N CYS A 52 3.63 -16.93 24.96
CA CYS A 52 4.15 -18.06 25.74
C CYS A 52 3.09 -18.48 26.78
N THR A 53 2.56 -19.70 26.68
CA THR A 53 1.60 -20.26 27.65
C THR A 53 2.33 -20.99 28.78
N ASN A 54 1.93 -20.74 30.04
CA ASN A 54 2.43 -21.46 31.20
C ASN A 54 1.59 -22.73 31.44
N GLY A 55 2.24 -23.90 31.51
CA GLY A 55 1.61 -25.16 31.93
C GLY A 55 1.56 -25.35 33.46
N SER A 56 1.92 -24.34 34.26
CA SER A 56 1.95 -24.41 35.73
C SER A 56 1.00 -23.42 36.40
N ASN A 57 0.35 -23.87 37.48
CA ASN A 57 -0.61 -23.11 38.29
C ASN A 57 0.04 -22.04 39.20
N THR A 58 1.30 -21.67 38.95
CA THR A 58 2.03 -20.66 39.72
C THR A 58 2.40 -19.51 38.78
N GLY A 59 1.67 -18.40 38.89
CA GLY A 59 1.62 -17.29 37.94
C GLY A 59 2.92 -16.50 37.75
N GLY A 60 3.82 -17.01 36.90
CA GLY A 60 4.86 -16.23 36.23
C GLY A 60 4.51 -15.97 34.76
N GLY A 61 4.75 -14.76 34.27
CA GLY A 61 4.62 -14.38 32.85
C GLY A 61 5.99 -14.33 32.17
N TYR A 62 6.06 -14.74 30.89
CA TYR A 62 7.28 -14.69 30.06
C TYR A 62 7.20 -13.55 29.05
N GLY A 63 8.35 -12.91 28.77
CA GLY A 63 8.51 -11.93 27.69
C GLY A 63 8.95 -12.58 26.39
N TRP A 64 8.47 -12.07 25.26
CA TRP A 64 8.85 -12.51 23.91
C TRP A 64 9.94 -11.57 23.33
N ASP A 65 11.08 -12.12 22.91
CA ASP A 65 12.08 -11.41 22.11
C ASP A 65 12.18 -12.05 20.70
N PRO A 66 11.86 -11.33 19.61
CA PRO A 66 11.95 -11.85 18.25
C PRO A 66 13.36 -12.26 17.82
N ARG A 67 14.40 -11.80 18.52
CA ARG A 67 15.79 -11.95 18.09
C ARG A 67 16.47 -13.18 18.70
N VAL A 68 15.90 -13.76 19.75
CA VAL A 68 16.48 -14.92 20.44
C VAL A 68 15.97 -16.20 19.80
N LYS A 69 16.85 -16.94 19.13
CA LYS A 69 16.57 -18.27 18.58
C LYS A 69 17.17 -19.34 19.49
N ASP A 70 16.41 -20.39 19.76
CA ASP A 70 16.91 -21.58 20.43
C ASP A 70 17.92 -22.34 19.53
N PRO A 71 18.66 -23.33 20.05
CA PRO A 71 19.62 -24.12 19.27
C PRO A 71 19.01 -24.88 18.08
N LYS A 72 17.68 -24.93 17.95
CA LYS A 72 16.94 -25.55 16.85
C LYS A 72 16.38 -24.52 15.86
N GLY A 73 16.65 -23.22 16.05
CA GLY A 73 16.24 -22.14 15.16
C GLY A 73 14.86 -21.54 15.41
N SER A 74 14.19 -21.92 16.51
CA SER A 74 12.86 -21.42 16.92
C SER A 74 12.97 -20.24 17.89
N HIS A 75 12.05 -19.27 17.86
CA HIS A 75 12.10 -18.14 18.80
C HIS A 75 11.92 -18.63 20.25
N SER A 76 12.79 -18.20 21.19
CA SER A 76 12.80 -18.70 22.58
C SER A 76 12.26 -17.67 23.58
N CYS A 77 11.42 -18.09 24.53
CA CYS A 77 10.95 -17.24 25.64
C CYS A 77 12.06 -17.05 26.69
N LEU A 78 12.37 -15.80 27.07
CA LEU A 78 13.37 -15.50 28.11
C LEU A 78 12.74 -15.44 29.51
N VAL A 79 13.45 -15.94 30.51
CA VAL A 79 13.05 -15.89 31.93
C VAL A 79 13.51 -14.55 32.52
N ALA A 80 12.57 -13.71 32.97
CA ALA A 80 12.87 -12.53 33.78
C ALA A 80 12.12 -12.61 35.13
N PRO A 81 12.71 -12.11 36.24
CA PRO A 81 11.97 -12.03 37.50
C PRO A 81 10.80 -11.04 37.35
N THR A 82 9.61 -11.48 37.74
CA THR A 82 8.36 -10.72 37.68
C THR A 82 7.99 -10.19 39.06
N GLY A 83 7.35 -9.03 39.13
CA GLY A 83 6.57 -8.67 40.31
C GLY A 83 5.09 -8.98 40.15
N SER A 84 4.32 -8.62 41.18
CA SER A 84 2.97 -9.10 41.48
C SER A 84 1.89 -8.84 40.43
N ASN A 85 2.17 -8.08 39.38
CA ASN A 85 1.27 -7.74 38.28
C ASN A 85 1.62 -8.40 36.93
N GLY A 86 2.59 -9.32 36.88
CA GLY A 86 2.78 -10.23 35.73
C GLY A 86 3.44 -9.62 34.47
N TYR A 87 3.91 -8.38 34.53
CA TYR A 87 4.69 -7.73 33.46
C TYR A 87 6.17 -7.58 33.87
N PRO A 88 7.13 -7.68 32.93
CA PRO A 88 8.53 -7.35 33.21
C PRO A 88 8.66 -5.84 33.49
N TYR A 89 9.22 -5.46 34.65
CA TYR A 89 9.53 -4.08 34.99
C TYR A 89 10.93 -3.96 35.60
N CYS A 90 11.55 -2.79 35.43
CA CYS A 90 12.79 -2.45 36.12
C CYS A 90 12.51 -2.17 37.60
N THR A 91 13.02 -2.98 38.53
CA THR A 91 12.98 -2.70 39.97
C THR A 91 13.99 -1.60 40.33
N ASN A 92 13.50 -0.45 40.78
CA ASN A 92 14.22 0.39 41.74
C ASN A 92 13.31 0.54 42.97
N GLY A 93 13.86 0.36 44.17
CA GLY A 93 13.14 0.17 45.43
C GLY A 93 12.37 1.40 45.94
N SER A 94 11.39 1.88 45.18
CA SER A 94 10.56 3.04 45.51
C SER A 94 9.08 2.72 45.31
N ASN A 95 8.29 2.88 46.37
CA ASN A 95 6.87 2.52 46.45
C ASN A 95 5.93 3.54 45.77
N THR A 96 6.40 4.34 44.81
CA THR A 96 5.58 5.36 44.13
C THR A 96 5.33 4.94 42.68
N GLY A 97 4.10 4.47 42.41
CA GLY A 97 3.59 3.87 41.16
C GLY A 97 3.74 4.69 39.86
N GLY A 98 4.97 4.90 39.41
CA GLY A 98 5.30 5.37 38.06
C GLY A 98 5.90 4.23 37.22
N GLY A 99 5.19 3.78 36.18
CA GLY A 99 5.71 2.78 35.25
C GLY A 99 6.74 3.38 34.29
N TYR A 100 7.91 2.74 34.18
CA TYR A 100 8.90 3.05 33.14
C TYR A 100 8.71 2.09 31.96
N GLY A 101 8.72 2.62 30.74
CA GLY A 101 8.71 1.82 29.50
C GLY A 101 10.10 1.24 29.22
N TRP A 102 10.14 0.03 28.68
CA TRP A 102 11.36 -0.65 28.24
C TRP A 102 11.63 -0.33 26.77
N ASP A 103 12.85 0.10 26.42
CA ASP A 103 13.28 0.35 25.04
C ASP A 103 14.42 -0.61 24.67
N PRO A 104 14.21 -1.56 23.73
CA PRO A 104 15.22 -2.54 23.33
C PRO A 104 16.44 -1.94 22.63
N ASP A 105 16.37 -0.69 22.15
CA ASP A 105 17.40 -0.08 21.32
C ASP A 105 18.38 0.79 22.12
N VAL A 106 18.24 0.86 23.45
CA VAL A 106 19.10 1.66 24.33
C VAL A 106 20.02 0.75 25.18
N THR A 107 21.29 0.70 24.81
CA THR A 107 22.37 0.06 25.57
C THR A 107 23.23 1.09 26.30
N ASP A 108 23.60 0.81 27.54
CA ASP A 108 24.58 1.61 28.28
C ASP A 108 26.00 1.39 27.72
N PRO A 109 26.98 2.25 28.09
CA PRO A 109 28.36 2.12 27.64
C PRO A 109 29.09 0.83 28.09
N ARG A 110 28.46 0.00 28.94
CA ARG A 110 28.99 -1.29 29.42
C ARG A 110 28.31 -2.48 28.73
N GLY A 111 27.45 -2.23 27.73
CA GLY A 111 26.78 -3.26 26.94
C GLY A 111 25.54 -3.87 27.59
N SER A 112 24.98 -3.24 28.64
CA SER A 112 23.74 -3.69 29.28
C SER A 112 22.55 -2.81 28.88
N HIS A 113 21.38 -3.38 28.63
CA HIS A 113 20.16 -2.61 28.33
C HIS A 113 19.78 -1.73 29.54
N SER A 114 19.72 -0.42 29.34
CA SER A 114 19.56 0.56 30.45
C SER A 114 18.11 0.99 30.62
N CYS A 115 17.59 0.94 31.85
CA CYS A 115 16.36 1.62 32.20
C CYS A 115 16.60 3.14 32.17
N LEU A 116 15.86 3.89 31.34
CA LEU A 116 16.04 5.34 31.22
C LEU A 116 15.49 6.07 32.46
N VAL A 117 16.36 6.79 33.17
CA VAL A 117 15.97 7.70 34.25
C VAL A 117 15.51 9.02 33.64
N ARG A 118 14.26 9.41 33.90
CA ARG A 118 13.76 10.75 33.58
C ARG A 118 14.33 11.73 34.60
N THR A 119 15.35 12.49 34.24
CA THR A 119 15.96 13.49 35.13
C THR A 119 15.08 14.74 35.24
N THR A 120 14.71 15.03 36.49
CA THR A 120 14.49 16.33 37.15
C THR A 120 13.59 17.40 36.54
N VAL A 121 12.58 17.72 37.35
CA VAL A 121 11.71 18.90 37.41
C VAL A 121 12.40 20.20 36.98
N VAL A 122 11.89 20.81 35.90
CA VAL A 122 12.13 22.21 35.52
C VAL A 122 11.05 23.07 36.21
N PRO A 123 11.37 24.24 36.79
CA PRO A 123 10.40 25.14 37.44
C PRO A 123 9.28 25.57 36.48
N PRO A 124 8.10 25.97 37.00
CA PRO A 124 6.93 26.25 36.15
C PRO A 124 7.22 27.41 35.19
N SER A 125 7.32 27.08 33.91
CA SER A 125 7.33 28.08 32.83
C SER A 125 5.95 28.75 32.73
N PRO A 126 5.90 30.04 32.36
CA PRO A 126 4.65 30.78 32.18
C PRO A 126 3.74 30.05 31.19
N SER A 127 2.43 30.13 31.45
CA SER A 127 1.36 29.47 30.68
C SER A 127 1.68 29.43 29.18
N PRO A 128 1.74 28.23 28.56
CA PRO A 128 1.91 28.14 27.12
C PRO A 128 0.72 28.83 26.46
N SER A 129 1.02 29.78 25.56
CA SER A 129 0.07 30.27 24.56
C SER A 129 -0.69 29.09 23.97
N PRO A 130 -2.00 29.24 23.69
CA PRO A 130 -2.81 28.17 23.14
C PRO A 130 -2.11 27.56 21.94
N SER A 131 -1.78 26.27 22.04
CA SER A 131 -1.31 25.49 20.91
C SER A 131 -2.33 25.66 19.79
N PRO A 132 -1.91 26.01 18.56
CA PRO A 132 -2.83 26.06 17.43
C PRO A 132 -3.49 24.68 17.33
N SER A 133 -4.82 24.71 17.33
CA SER A 133 -5.66 23.53 17.09
C SER A 133 -5.10 22.76 15.88
N PRO A 134 -4.96 21.42 15.92
CA PRO A 134 -4.46 20.68 14.78
C PRO A 134 -5.35 20.98 13.57
N SER A 135 -4.76 21.65 12.56
CA SER A 135 -5.43 21.82 11.27
C SER A 135 -5.89 20.45 10.78
N PRO A 136 -7.15 20.32 10.33
CA PRO A 136 -7.67 19.05 9.84
C PRO A 136 -6.71 18.45 8.83
N GLY A 137 -6.33 17.18 9.01
CA GLY A 137 -5.26 16.47 8.30
C GLY A 137 -5.15 16.79 6.80
N GLY A 138 -4.39 17.83 6.49
CA GLY A 138 -4.13 18.26 5.12
C GLY A 138 -3.17 17.28 4.44
N MET A 139 -3.35 17.07 3.13
CA MET A 139 -2.40 16.27 2.36
C MET A 139 -1.03 16.97 2.34
N PRO A 140 0.10 16.23 2.39
CA PRO A 140 1.43 16.81 2.33
C PRO A 140 1.62 17.73 1.11
N ALA A 141 2.42 18.79 1.22
CA ALA A 141 2.72 19.63 0.06
C ALA A 141 3.44 18.81 -1.03
N LEU A 142 3.05 19.00 -2.30
CA LEU A 142 3.67 18.37 -3.46
C LEU A 142 4.43 19.43 -4.26
N SER A 143 5.71 19.18 -4.55
CA SER A 143 6.53 20.04 -5.42
C SER A 143 6.87 19.31 -6.72
N LEU A 144 6.52 19.91 -7.85
CA LEU A 144 6.76 19.37 -9.21
C LEU A 144 7.59 20.32 -10.10
N GLY A 145 8.22 21.34 -9.50
CA GLY A 145 8.97 22.37 -10.22
C GLY A 145 8.09 23.25 -11.14
N VAL A 146 6.81 23.40 -10.79
CA VAL A 146 5.78 24.15 -11.54
C VAL A 146 4.81 24.81 -10.56
N PRO A 147 4.10 25.89 -10.95
CA PRO A 147 3.32 26.71 -10.00
C PRO A 147 2.03 26.07 -9.46
N GLY A 148 1.40 25.13 -10.18
CA GLY A 148 0.15 24.50 -9.77
C GLY A 148 -1.07 25.42 -9.81
N ASN A 149 -1.11 26.31 -10.79
CA ASN A 149 -2.09 27.39 -10.93
C ASN A 149 -2.80 27.42 -12.31
N ALA A 150 -2.87 26.29 -13.01
CA ALA A 150 -3.54 26.22 -14.29
C ALA A 150 -5.04 26.59 -14.15
N SER A 151 -5.60 27.23 -15.18
CA SER A 151 -7.04 27.49 -15.24
C SER A 151 -7.80 26.16 -15.24
N PHE A 152 -8.80 26.04 -14.38
CA PHE A 152 -9.60 24.84 -14.23
C PHE A 152 -11.09 25.13 -14.20
N LYS A 153 -11.89 24.11 -14.52
CA LYS A 153 -13.34 24.08 -14.33
C LYS A 153 -13.69 22.89 -13.46
N LEU A 154 -14.68 23.04 -12.59
CA LEU A 154 -15.26 21.92 -11.84
C LEU A 154 -16.61 21.55 -12.46
N SER A 155 -16.76 20.29 -12.90
CA SER A 155 -18.01 19.79 -13.50
C SER A 155 -18.40 18.44 -12.91
N SER A 156 -19.70 18.18 -12.74
CA SER A 156 -20.22 16.85 -12.40
C SER A 156 -20.38 15.99 -13.67
N TYR A 157 -20.03 14.71 -13.55
CA TYR A 157 -20.15 13.68 -14.59
C TYR A 157 -21.03 12.49 -14.14
N GLY A 158 -21.75 12.66 -13.04
CA GLY A 158 -22.68 11.67 -12.51
C GLY A 158 -22.05 10.37 -12.01
N ASP A 159 -22.93 9.38 -11.81
CA ASP A 159 -22.62 8.14 -11.08
C ASP A 159 -21.53 7.27 -11.70
N THR A 160 -21.34 7.34 -13.02
CA THR A 160 -20.28 6.56 -13.68
C THR A 160 -18.90 7.00 -13.22
N LEU A 161 -18.61 8.31 -13.23
CA LEU A 161 -17.34 8.82 -12.74
C LEU A 161 -17.18 8.51 -11.24
N ARG A 162 -18.23 8.73 -10.44
CA ARG A 162 -18.23 8.46 -8.99
C ARG A 162 -17.81 7.01 -8.69
N ARG A 163 -18.44 6.02 -9.34
CA ARG A 163 -18.11 4.59 -9.16
C ARG A 163 -16.69 4.27 -9.61
N ASN A 164 -16.24 4.83 -10.73
CA ASN A 164 -14.90 4.57 -11.23
C ASN A 164 -13.81 5.18 -10.34
N LYS A 165 -14.04 6.36 -9.75
CA LYS A 165 -13.16 6.90 -8.71
C LYS A 165 -13.08 5.99 -7.49
N GLN A 166 -14.22 5.47 -7.02
CA GLN A 166 -14.23 4.55 -5.88
C GLN A 166 -13.43 3.28 -6.18
N ALA A 167 -13.58 2.71 -7.38
CA ALA A 167 -12.77 1.58 -7.82
C ALA A 167 -11.28 1.91 -7.90
N LEU A 168 -10.92 3.09 -8.44
CA LEU A 168 -9.54 3.58 -8.47
C LEU A 168 -8.96 3.75 -7.07
N VAL A 169 -9.69 4.39 -6.15
CA VAL A 169 -9.27 4.57 -4.74
C VAL A 169 -9.06 3.21 -4.07
N ALA A 170 -9.96 2.25 -4.27
CA ALA A 170 -9.82 0.90 -3.73
C ALA A 170 -8.56 0.21 -4.26
N ALA A 171 -8.29 0.31 -5.57
CA ALA A 171 -7.10 -0.26 -6.19
C ALA A 171 -5.80 0.41 -5.71
N ILE A 172 -5.81 1.74 -5.47
CA ILE A 172 -4.68 2.47 -4.88
C ILE A 172 -4.40 1.98 -3.45
N ASN A 173 -5.44 1.85 -2.64
CA ASN A 173 -5.30 1.34 -1.27
C ASN A 173 -4.75 -0.09 -1.27
N ALA A 174 -5.27 -0.96 -2.13
CA ALA A 174 -4.80 -2.34 -2.26
C ALA A 174 -3.34 -2.44 -2.73
N ALA A 175 -2.89 -1.50 -3.55
CA ALA A 175 -1.49 -1.39 -3.98
C ALA A 175 -0.56 -0.74 -2.92
N GLY A 176 -1.11 -0.31 -1.77
CA GLY A 176 -0.34 0.31 -0.69
C GLY A 176 0.08 1.75 -0.97
N GLY A 177 -0.74 2.51 -1.71
CA GLY A 177 -0.52 3.94 -1.94
C GLY A 177 -0.84 4.79 -0.71
N ASN A 178 0.04 5.73 -0.37
CA ASN A 178 -0.22 6.71 0.70
C ASN A 178 -1.18 7.83 0.22
N ALA A 179 -1.55 8.75 1.13
CA ALA A 179 -2.50 9.83 0.81
C ALA A 179 -2.03 10.76 -0.33
N GLN A 180 -0.74 11.13 -0.35
CA GLN A 180 -0.16 11.97 -1.39
C GLN A 180 -0.14 11.23 -2.74
N GLU A 181 0.34 9.99 -2.76
CA GLU A 181 0.38 9.13 -3.95
C GLU A 181 -1.04 8.94 -4.52
N LYS A 182 -2.03 8.70 -3.65
CA LYS A 182 -3.43 8.56 -4.04
C LYS A 182 -3.96 9.79 -4.77
N ALA A 183 -3.78 10.98 -4.19
CA ALA A 183 -4.26 12.20 -4.82
C ALA A 183 -3.56 12.49 -6.15
N VAL A 184 -2.27 12.19 -6.29
CA VAL A 184 -1.57 12.32 -7.57
C VAL A 184 -2.11 11.32 -8.61
N ILE A 185 -2.37 10.07 -8.23
CA ILE A 185 -2.92 9.07 -9.16
C ILE A 185 -4.33 9.46 -9.63
N ILE A 186 -5.18 9.96 -8.72
CA ILE A 186 -6.50 10.48 -9.08
C ILE A 186 -6.36 11.68 -10.02
N ALA A 187 -5.42 12.59 -9.76
CA ALA A 187 -5.16 13.73 -10.62
C ALA A 187 -4.73 13.30 -12.04
N ILE A 188 -3.87 12.29 -12.16
CA ILE A 188 -3.50 11.68 -13.45
C ILE A 188 -4.75 11.11 -14.12
N ALA A 189 -5.52 10.26 -13.44
CA ALA A 189 -6.72 9.66 -14.01
C ALA A 189 -7.74 10.70 -14.49
N MET A 190 -7.93 11.79 -13.73
CA MET A 190 -8.75 12.93 -14.13
C MET A 190 -8.20 13.58 -15.39
N GLN A 191 -6.89 13.80 -15.50
CA GLN A 191 -6.31 14.43 -16.69
C GLN A 191 -6.41 13.54 -17.94
N GLU A 192 -6.25 12.23 -17.77
CA GLU A 192 -6.16 11.26 -18.87
C GLU A 192 -7.51 10.85 -19.45
N THR A 193 -8.56 10.75 -18.62
CA THR A 193 -9.89 10.31 -19.05
C THR A 193 -11.00 11.05 -18.34
N THR A 194 -12.13 11.29 -19.03
CA THR A 194 -13.25 12.06 -18.48
C THR A 194 -13.99 11.32 -17.37
N HIS A 195 -14.26 10.02 -17.58
CA HIS A 195 -15.04 9.16 -16.70
C HIS A 195 -14.20 8.09 -16.02
N MET A 196 -12.87 8.09 -16.17
CA MET A 196 -12.00 7.02 -15.65
C MET A 196 -12.42 5.64 -16.17
N SER A 197 -12.73 5.58 -17.47
CA SER A 197 -13.23 4.38 -18.15
C SER A 197 -12.25 3.92 -19.24
N LEU A 198 -12.08 2.60 -19.39
CA LEU A 198 -11.12 2.03 -20.35
C LEU A 198 -11.46 2.34 -21.81
N ASN A 199 -12.73 2.56 -22.14
CA ASN A 199 -13.15 2.97 -23.49
C ASN A 199 -12.72 4.40 -23.86
N GLN A 200 -12.18 5.18 -22.90
CA GLN A 200 -11.65 6.53 -23.12
C GLN A 200 -10.11 6.56 -23.13
N ARG A 201 -9.47 5.41 -22.91
CA ARG A 201 -8.01 5.26 -23.08
C ARG A 201 -7.65 5.58 -24.53
N ASP A 202 -6.51 6.23 -24.72
CA ASP A 202 -5.96 6.44 -26.07
C ASP A 202 -5.42 5.12 -26.63
N ALA A 203 -6.23 4.45 -27.45
CA ALA A 203 -5.91 3.20 -28.13
C ALA A 203 -5.19 3.40 -29.48
N SER A 204 -4.90 4.64 -29.89
CA SER A 204 -4.35 4.93 -31.23
C SER A 204 -2.98 4.32 -31.48
N LYS A 205 -2.22 4.02 -30.43
CA LYS A 205 -0.84 3.49 -30.46
C LYS A 205 -0.75 2.02 -30.03
N ASP A 206 -1.88 1.32 -29.95
CA ASP A 206 -1.90 -0.10 -29.57
C ASP A 206 -0.97 -0.92 -30.48
N ARG A 207 -0.34 -1.95 -29.91
CA ARG A 207 0.62 -2.84 -30.59
C ARG A 207 1.93 -2.17 -31.00
N THR A 208 2.27 -1.04 -30.38
CA THR A 208 3.59 -0.40 -30.51
C THR A 208 4.26 -0.29 -29.14
N PRO A 209 5.58 -0.05 -29.07
CA PRO A 209 6.26 0.26 -27.81
C PRO A 209 5.70 1.50 -27.08
N SER A 210 4.97 2.36 -27.81
CA SER A 210 4.31 3.56 -27.29
C SER A 210 2.83 3.33 -26.95
N ALA A 211 2.37 2.08 -26.89
CA ALA A 211 1.00 1.75 -26.52
C ALA A 211 0.69 2.29 -25.11
N ASN A 212 -0.46 2.96 -24.98
CA ASN A 212 -0.94 3.45 -23.70
C ASN A 212 -1.75 2.36 -23.00
N VAL A 213 -1.67 2.29 -21.68
CA VAL A 213 -2.27 1.20 -20.90
C VAL A 213 -3.13 1.77 -19.77
N SER A 214 -4.28 1.14 -19.56
CA SER A 214 -5.28 1.48 -18.54
C SER A 214 -5.91 2.87 -18.70
N ILE A 215 -6.77 3.25 -17.74
CA ILE A 215 -7.37 4.59 -17.63
C ILE A 215 -6.35 5.71 -17.35
N LEU A 216 -5.12 5.33 -16.99
CA LEU A 216 -4.01 6.24 -16.69
C LEU A 216 -3.14 6.53 -17.92
N ASN A 217 -3.45 5.93 -19.08
CA ASN A 217 -2.67 6.02 -20.32
C ASN A 217 -1.14 5.85 -20.10
N LEU A 218 -0.71 4.94 -19.21
CA LEU A 218 0.71 4.72 -18.97
C LEU A 218 1.32 4.05 -20.20
N ASN A 219 2.44 4.55 -20.72
CA ASN A 219 3.05 3.94 -21.90
C ASN A 219 3.72 2.59 -21.56
N TYR A 220 3.69 1.65 -22.49
CA TYR A 220 4.28 0.32 -22.33
C TYR A 220 5.78 0.38 -22.03
N ASP A 221 6.53 1.28 -22.69
CA ASP A 221 7.96 1.49 -22.40
C ASP A 221 8.22 1.83 -20.91
N MET A 222 7.44 2.71 -20.28
CA MET A 222 7.55 2.96 -18.83
C MET A 222 7.29 1.69 -18.02
N LEU A 223 6.24 0.95 -18.34
CA LEU A 223 5.89 -0.28 -17.63
C LEU A 223 7.01 -1.32 -17.69
N THR A 224 7.65 -1.50 -18.84
CA THR A 224 8.79 -2.41 -18.97
C THR A 224 9.98 -1.99 -18.11
N LYS A 225 10.29 -0.68 -18.03
CA LYS A 225 11.35 -0.16 -17.13
C LYS A 225 11.00 -0.30 -15.66
N LEU A 226 9.72 -0.44 -15.33
CA LEU A 226 9.22 -0.71 -13.99
C LEU A 226 9.08 -2.21 -13.70
N GLY A 227 9.44 -3.07 -14.64
CA GLY A 227 9.52 -4.52 -14.46
C GLY A 227 8.34 -5.31 -15.02
N TYR A 228 7.48 -4.71 -15.85
CA TYR A 228 6.53 -5.48 -16.63
C TYR A 228 7.26 -6.28 -17.72
N THR A 229 7.05 -7.60 -17.77
CA THR A 229 7.74 -8.50 -18.70
C THR A 229 6.83 -9.11 -19.76
N GLY A 230 5.55 -8.74 -19.79
CA GLY A 230 4.61 -9.25 -20.79
C GLY A 230 4.93 -8.69 -22.18
N THR A 231 4.85 -9.54 -23.20
CA THR A 231 5.22 -9.21 -24.59
C THR A 231 4.04 -8.72 -25.43
N ASP A 232 2.89 -8.49 -24.81
CA ASP A 232 1.61 -8.13 -25.43
C ASP A 232 1.40 -6.60 -25.54
N TYR A 233 2.48 -5.83 -25.45
CA TYR A 233 2.46 -4.36 -25.40
C TYR A 233 1.56 -3.81 -24.27
N GLY A 234 1.40 -4.57 -23.18
CA GLY A 234 0.57 -4.20 -22.03
C GLY A 234 -0.92 -4.44 -22.23
N ALA A 235 -1.34 -5.14 -23.29
CA ALA A 235 -2.75 -5.40 -23.56
C ALA A 235 -3.46 -6.13 -22.40
N SER A 236 -2.80 -7.09 -21.74
CA SER A 236 -3.35 -7.81 -20.58
C SER A 236 -3.56 -6.94 -19.35
N LEU A 237 -2.95 -5.75 -19.31
CA LEU A 237 -3.16 -4.75 -18.26
C LEU A 237 -4.37 -3.83 -18.56
N ASN A 238 -4.98 -3.93 -19.74
CA ASN A 238 -6.23 -3.24 -20.11
C ASN A 238 -7.48 -4.01 -19.65
N ASP A 239 -7.40 -4.65 -18.48
CA ASP A 239 -8.49 -5.33 -17.80
C ASP A 239 -8.76 -4.60 -16.48
N PRO A 240 -10.00 -4.23 -16.13
CA PRO A 240 -10.33 -3.61 -14.85
C PRO A 240 -9.80 -4.40 -13.63
N ALA A 241 -9.74 -5.74 -13.71
CA ALA A 241 -9.20 -6.59 -12.65
C ALA A 241 -7.68 -6.41 -12.45
N LYS A 242 -6.97 -5.82 -13.42
CA LYS A 242 -5.53 -5.53 -13.36
C LYS A 242 -5.22 -4.11 -12.91
N LEU A 243 -6.23 -3.29 -12.59
CA LEU A 243 -6.02 -1.91 -12.18
C LEU A 243 -5.06 -1.77 -10.98
N THR A 244 -5.19 -2.62 -9.96
CA THR A 244 -4.26 -2.66 -8.81
C THR A 244 -2.82 -2.91 -9.26
N GLN A 245 -2.60 -3.83 -10.21
CA GLN A 245 -1.27 -4.13 -10.74
C GLN A 245 -0.68 -2.95 -11.51
N VAL A 246 -1.49 -2.27 -12.33
CA VAL A 246 -1.06 -1.05 -13.04
C VAL A 246 -0.66 0.05 -12.04
N ILE A 247 -1.45 0.23 -10.98
CA ILE A 247 -1.13 1.21 -9.93
C ILE A 247 0.16 0.84 -9.20
N SER A 248 0.41 -0.45 -8.92
CA SER A 248 1.67 -0.88 -8.31
C SER A 248 2.89 -0.48 -9.15
N TYR A 249 2.81 -0.53 -10.48
CA TYR A 249 3.87 -0.01 -11.35
C TYR A 249 4.01 1.51 -11.20
N LEU A 250 2.91 2.27 -11.26
CA LEU A 250 2.96 3.73 -11.12
C LEU A 250 3.54 4.17 -9.76
N LEU A 251 3.13 3.51 -8.67
CA LEU A 251 3.71 3.73 -7.33
C LEU A 251 5.20 3.42 -7.29
N LYS A 252 5.63 2.32 -7.93
CA LYS A 252 7.06 2.00 -8.09
C LYS A 252 7.78 3.12 -8.85
N GLY A 253 7.17 3.68 -9.88
CA GLY A 253 7.68 4.86 -10.59
C GLY A 253 7.91 6.04 -9.66
N PHE A 254 6.89 6.45 -8.89
CA PHE A 254 7.03 7.55 -7.94
C PHE A 254 8.13 7.33 -6.91
N ARG A 255 8.24 6.11 -6.39
CA ARG A 255 9.22 5.76 -5.34
C ARG A 255 10.64 5.62 -5.89
N THR A 256 10.79 5.22 -7.15
CA THR A 256 12.12 5.01 -7.78
C THR A 256 12.65 6.29 -8.40
N TRP A 257 11.78 7.09 -9.04
CA TRP A 257 12.20 8.23 -9.87
C TRP A 257 11.71 9.59 -9.35
N GLY A 258 10.86 9.60 -8.32
CA GLY A 258 10.16 10.78 -7.85
C GLY A 258 8.95 11.15 -8.72
N PHE A 259 8.04 11.97 -8.17
CA PHE A 259 6.84 12.40 -8.87
C PHE A 259 7.13 13.16 -10.17
N GLN A 260 8.05 14.13 -10.14
CA GLN A 260 8.36 14.97 -11.30
C GLN A 260 8.82 14.14 -12.51
N SER A 261 9.83 13.27 -12.34
CA SER A 261 10.35 12.44 -13.42
C SER A 261 9.30 11.44 -13.91
N THR A 262 8.56 10.82 -13.00
CA THR A 262 7.49 9.89 -13.36
C THR A 262 6.42 10.56 -14.23
N LEU A 263 5.95 11.75 -13.86
CA LEU A 263 4.95 12.50 -14.63
C LEU A 263 5.48 12.94 -16.01
N ASN A 264 6.78 13.22 -16.11
CA ASN A 264 7.39 13.49 -17.41
C ASN A 264 7.35 12.26 -18.31
N TYR A 265 7.60 11.08 -17.73
CA TYR A 265 7.50 9.81 -18.43
C TYR A 265 6.07 9.55 -18.91
N VAL A 266 5.09 9.70 -18.02
CA VAL A 266 3.67 9.54 -18.36
C VAL A 266 3.31 10.41 -19.55
N ARG A 267 3.76 11.67 -19.55
CA ARG A 267 3.40 12.63 -20.60
C ARG A 267 4.10 12.39 -21.95
N GLY A 268 5.40 12.17 -21.93
CA GLY A 268 6.23 12.26 -23.15
C GLY A 268 7.20 11.10 -23.32
N GLY A 269 6.97 10.00 -22.60
CA GLY A 269 7.83 8.83 -22.61
C GLY A 269 9.25 9.12 -22.17
N TYR A 270 10.18 8.29 -22.65
CA TYR A 270 11.58 8.34 -22.26
C TYR A 270 12.26 9.68 -22.59
N THR A 271 11.87 10.35 -23.68
CA THR A 271 12.43 11.66 -24.05
C THR A 271 12.12 12.71 -23.00
N ALA A 272 10.84 12.89 -22.64
CA ALA A 272 10.44 13.84 -21.61
C ALA A 272 10.96 13.44 -20.23
N PHE A 273 11.06 12.13 -19.95
CA PHE A 273 11.70 11.65 -18.72
C PHE A 273 13.14 12.17 -18.56
N ARG A 274 13.90 12.25 -19.66
CA ARG A 274 15.30 12.70 -19.64
C ARG A 274 15.47 14.22 -19.58
N ASP A 275 14.67 14.97 -20.34
CA ASP A 275 14.84 16.43 -20.48
C ASP A 275 13.89 17.27 -19.60
N GLY A 276 12.79 16.67 -19.13
CA GLY A 276 11.77 17.32 -18.32
C GLY A 276 10.90 18.38 -19.01
N VAL A 277 11.07 18.59 -20.32
CA VAL A 277 10.44 19.69 -21.07
C VAL A 277 9.73 19.25 -22.35
N SER A 278 10.17 18.16 -22.98
CA SER A 278 9.57 17.66 -24.22
C SER A 278 8.09 17.36 -24.06
N TYR A 279 7.35 17.49 -25.16
CA TYR A 279 5.93 17.11 -25.24
C TYR A 279 5.02 17.83 -24.21
N GLY A 280 5.41 19.05 -23.81
CA GLY A 280 4.64 19.85 -22.86
C GLY A 280 4.64 19.27 -21.45
N ALA A 281 5.69 18.53 -21.05
CA ALA A 281 5.80 17.91 -19.73
C ALA A 281 5.58 18.89 -18.58
N ALA A 282 6.12 20.11 -18.67
CA ALA A 282 5.91 21.14 -17.65
C ALA A 282 4.43 21.57 -17.55
N THR A 283 3.74 21.75 -18.68
CA THR A 283 2.31 22.08 -18.73
C THR A 283 1.48 20.96 -18.11
N TYR A 284 1.81 19.71 -18.43
CA TYR A 284 1.15 18.54 -17.85
C TYR A 284 1.35 18.48 -16.32
N ARG A 285 2.59 18.63 -15.83
CA ARG A 285 2.85 18.70 -14.38
C ARG A 285 2.08 19.84 -13.72
N ASN A 286 1.96 21.00 -14.37
CA ASN A 286 1.22 22.14 -13.83
C ASN A 286 -0.27 21.79 -13.68
N ALA A 287 -0.85 21.10 -14.65
CA ALA A 287 -2.23 20.60 -14.57
C ALA A 287 -2.39 19.59 -13.42
N ILE A 288 -1.51 18.60 -13.32
CA ILE A 288 -1.55 17.60 -12.23
C ILE A 288 -1.44 18.25 -10.86
N LEU A 289 -0.50 19.19 -10.67
CA LEU A 289 -0.36 19.91 -9.40
C LEU A 289 -1.59 20.77 -9.09
N THR A 290 -2.20 21.38 -10.10
CA THR A 290 -3.44 22.16 -9.93
C THR A 290 -4.58 21.25 -9.46
N ILE A 291 -4.78 20.09 -10.09
CA ILE A 291 -5.81 19.12 -9.67
C ILE A 291 -5.51 18.62 -8.25
N TYR A 292 -4.26 18.26 -7.95
CA TYR A 292 -3.83 17.87 -6.60
C TYR A 292 -4.18 18.92 -5.54
N ASN A 293 -3.92 20.19 -5.83
CA ASN A 293 -4.24 21.30 -4.94
C ASN A 293 -5.75 21.42 -4.70
N GLN A 294 -6.59 21.16 -5.70
CA GLN A 294 -8.04 21.14 -5.51
C GLN A 294 -8.49 19.92 -4.67
N LEU A 295 -7.90 18.73 -4.89
CA LEU A 295 -8.17 17.56 -4.05
C LEU A 295 -7.76 17.78 -2.58
N SER A 296 -6.71 18.57 -2.34
CA SER A 296 -6.26 18.94 -0.99
C SER A 296 -7.21 19.91 -0.30
N LYS A 297 -7.81 20.83 -1.06
CA LYS A 297 -8.81 21.78 -0.56
C LYS A 297 -10.17 21.12 -0.31
N ASP A 298 -10.57 20.20 -1.18
CA ASP A 298 -11.83 19.46 -1.08
C ASP A 298 -11.58 17.97 -1.33
N GLN A 299 -11.43 17.21 -0.24
CA GLN A 299 -11.15 15.77 -0.31
C GLN A 299 -12.33 14.97 -0.88
N THR A 300 -13.56 15.51 -0.87
CA THR A 300 -14.72 14.80 -1.42
C THR A 300 -14.60 14.57 -2.93
N LEU A 301 -13.81 15.41 -3.61
CA LEU A 301 -13.44 15.27 -5.02
C LEU A 301 -12.71 13.96 -5.35
N GLN A 302 -12.14 13.28 -4.35
CA GLN A 302 -11.50 11.97 -4.57
C GLN A 302 -12.52 10.84 -4.79
N SER A 303 -13.79 11.04 -4.42
CA SER A 303 -14.78 9.97 -4.40
C SER A 303 -16.16 10.34 -4.94
N ASP A 304 -16.43 11.63 -5.16
CA ASP A 304 -17.70 12.11 -5.71
C ASP A 304 -17.74 12.08 -7.25
N ASP A 305 -18.78 12.66 -7.84
CA ASP A 305 -19.01 12.72 -9.28
C ASP A 305 -18.38 13.94 -9.97
N ARG A 306 -17.65 14.81 -9.27
CA ARG A 306 -17.09 16.06 -9.82
C ARG A 306 -15.66 15.88 -10.33
N ARG A 307 -15.31 16.42 -11.50
CA ARG A 307 -13.95 16.39 -12.05
C ARG A 307 -13.38 17.80 -12.12
N VAL A 308 -12.11 17.94 -11.75
CA VAL A 308 -11.32 19.13 -12.02
C VAL A 308 -10.80 19.01 -13.45
N GLU A 309 -11.30 19.84 -14.34
CA GLU A 309 -10.98 19.83 -15.75
C GLU A 309 -9.92 20.89 -16.08
N ILE A 310 -8.85 20.50 -16.76
CA ILE A 310 -7.82 21.39 -17.25
C ILE A 310 -7.50 21.01 -18.69
N ASN A 311 -7.51 22.00 -19.58
CA ASN A 311 -7.14 21.78 -20.98
C ASN A 311 -5.62 21.76 -21.10
N VAL A 312 -5.06 20.59 -21.41
CA VAL A 312 -3.65 20.43 -21.77
C VAL A 312 -3.62 20.06 -23.26
N PRO A 313 -2.90 20.82 -24.12
CA PRO A 313 -2.83 20.53 -25.56
C PRO A 313 -2.43 19.07 -25.83
N TRP A 314 -3.01 18.45 -26.85
CA TRP A 314 -2.62 17.11 -27.29
C TRP A 314 -1.23 17.12 -27.94
N VAL A 315 -0.52 15.99 -27.83
CA VAL A 315 0.84 15.81 -28.34
C VAL A 315 0.99 14.46 -29.02
#